data_AF-A0AAJ2Y2B3-F1
#
_entry.id   AF-A0AAJ2Y2B3-F1
#
_cell.length_a   1.000
_cell.length_b   1.000
_cell.length_c   1.000
_cell.angle_alpha   90.00
_cell.angle_beta   90.00
_cell.angle_gamma   90.00
#
_symmetry.space_group_name_H-M   'P 1'
#
loop_
_entity.id
_entity.type
_entity.pdbx_description
1 polymer ?
#
loop_
_entity_poly.entity_id
_entity_poly.type
_entity_poly.pdbx_seq_one_letter_code
_entity_poly.pdbx_strand_id
1 'polypeptide(L)'
;MNAKDTVIVSKLKKISAVEDALARQALREGLIPFYVRSMTVAEVAANAAELIESMNNEISTLKAQLAGAGTALPTAGQRVVIVGNSSQEFIILSEIANGYLITPSPTDENKPLEDVRIVARNRVVFTDPAASSPFNA
;
A
#
# COMPACT_ATOMS: atom_id res chain seq x y z
N MET A 1 -9.53 -7.08 -6.90
CA MET A 1 -9.64 -8.55 -6.89
C MET A 1 -8.85 -9.14 -8.05
N ASN A 2 -8.08 -10.20 -7.82
CA ASN A 2 -7.31 -10.86 -8.89
C ASN A 2 -8.19 -11.86 -9.68
N ALA A 3 -7.74 -12.28 -10.86
CA ALA A 3 -8.52 -13.17 -11.74
C ALA A 3 -8.84 -14.55 -11.11
N LYS A 4 -7.94 -15.10 -10.27
CA LYS A 4 -8.17 -16.37 -9.58
C LYS A 4 -9.28 -16.24 -8.54
N ASP A 5 -9.25 -15.17 -7.74
CA ASP A 5 -10.27 -14.89 -6.74
C ASP A 5 -11.65 -14.71 -7.38
N THR A 6 -11.72 -13.98 -8.52
CA THR A 6 -12.98 -13.82 -9.28
C THR A 6 -13.56 -15.16 -9.74
N VAL A 7 -12.71 -16.05 -10.25
CA VAL A 7 -13.15 -17.40 -10.65
C VAL A 7 -13.64 -18.21 -9.46
N ILE A 8 -12.97 -18.13 -8.31
CA ILE A 8 -13.36 -18.84 -7.08
C ILE A 8 -14.71 -18.31 -6.58
N VAL A 9 -14.87 -17.00 -6.44
CA VAL A 9 -16.13 -16.35 -6.03
C VAL A 9 -17.28 -16.75 -6.96
N SER A 10 -17.05 -16.74 -8.28
CA SER A 10 -18.06 -17.17 -9.25
C SER A 10 -18.49 -18.63 -9.06
N LYS A 11 -17.53 -19.53 -8.79
CA LYS A 11 -17.83 -20.95 -8.53
C LYS A 11 -18.60 -21.13 -7.22
N LEU A 12 -18.22 -20.44 -6.16
CA LEU A 12 -18.91 -20.48 -4.87
C LEU A 12 -20.35 -19.98 -4.98
N LYS A 13 -20.57 -18.85 -5.68
CA LYS A 13 -21.93 -18.33 -5.95
C LYS A 13 -22.78 -19.33 -6.75
N LYS A 14 -22.18 -20.03 -7.73
CA LYS A 14 -22.87 -21.10 -8.48
C LYS A 14 -23.22 -22.30 -7.60
N ILE A 15 -22.30 -22.76 -6.74
CA ILE A 15 -22.57 -23.85 -5.79
C ILE A 15 -23.73 -23.45 -4.87
N SER A 16 -23.69 -22.24 -4.33
CA SER A 16 -24.74 -21.72 -3.47
C SER A 16 -26.12 -21.75 -4.14
N ALA A 17 -26.21 -21.24 -5.37
CA ALA A 17 -27.47 -21.22 -6.12
C ALA A 17 -27.99 -22.64 -6.44
N VAL A 18 -27.11 -23.57 -6.81
CA VAL A 18 -27.49 -24.96 -7.10
C VAL A 18 -27.97 -25.67 -5.84
N GLU A 19 -27.25 -25.53 -4.73
CA GLU A 19 -27.59 -26.19 -3.46
C GLU A 19 -28.85 -25.58 -2.82
N ASP A 20 -29.13 -24.27 -2.99
CA ASP A 20 -30.40 -23.67 -2.57
C ASP A 20 -31.59 -24.25 -3.37
N ALA A 21 -31.42 -24.43 -4.68
CA ALA A 21 -32.44 -25.06 -5.52
C ALA A 21 -32.70 -26.52 -5.11
N LEU A 22 -31.64 -27.28 -4.82
CA LEU A 22 -31.73 -28.65 -4.31
C LEU A 22 -32.39 -28.71 -2.92
N ALA A 23 -32.06 -27.77 -2.04
CA ALA A 23 -32.70 -27.66 -0.73
C ALA A 23 -34.21 -27.45 -0.88
N ARG A 24 -34.63 -26.48 -1.70
CA ARG A 24 -36.06 -26.21 -1.95
C ARG A 24 -36.78 -27.41 -2.56
N GLN A 25 -36.12 -28.17 -3.42
CA GLN A 25 -36.68 -29.40 -3.96
C GLN A 25 -36.84 -30.47 -2.87
N ALA A 26 -35.79 -30.74 -2.10
CA ALA A 26 -35.81 -31.71 -1.02
C ALA A 26 -36.88 -31.38 0.04
N LEU A 27 -37.09 -30.10 0.34
CA LEU A 27 -38.15 -29.64 1.24
C LEU A 27 -39.55 -29.98 0.69
N ARG A 28 -39.80 -29.73 -0.61
CA ARG A 28 -41.07 -30.07 -1.27
C ARG A 28 -41.34 -31.57 -1.29
N GLU A 29 -40.29 -32.38 -1.40
CA GLU A 29 -40.37 -33.84 -1.45
C GLU A 29 -40.37 -34.50 -0.05
N GLY A 30 -40.28 -33.72 1.03
CA GLY A 30 -40.24 -34.24 2.40
C GLY A 30 -38.90 -34.91 2.78
N LEU A 31 -37.85 -34.70 1.99
CA LEU A 31 -36.50 -35.26 2.19
C LEU A 31 -35.67 -34.39 3.15
N ILE A 32 -36.11 -34.28 4.40
CA ILE A 32 -35.56 -33.33 5.40
C ILE A 32 -34.03 -33.41 5.58
N PRO A 33 -33.38 -34.59 5.67
CA PRO A 33 -31.92 -34.63 5.78
C PRO A 33 -31.19 -34.02 4.58
N PHE A 34 -31.72 -34.20 3.37
CA PHE A 34 -31.16 -33.60 2.15
C PHE A 34 -31.39 -32.10 2.10
N TYR A 35 -32.54 -31.63 2.58
CA TYR A 35 -32.82 -30.20 2.73
C TYR A 35 -31.78 -29.54 3.64
N VAL A 36 -31.58 -30.07 4.85
CA VAL A 36 -30.63 -29.49 5.82
C VAL A 36 -29.22 -29.47 5.23
N ARG A 37 -28.75 -30.59 4.65
CA ARG A 37 -27.43 -30.66 4.03
C ARG A 37 -27.26 -29.60 2.93
N SER A 38 -28.19 -29.54 1.99
CA SER A 38 -28.07 -28.66 0.82
C SER A 38 -28.15 -27.19 1.24
N MET A 39 -29.03 -26.85 2.20
CA MET A 39 -29.12 -25.50 2.74
C MET A 39 -27.81 -25.08 3.43
N THR A 40 -27.21 -25.95 4.26
CA THR A 40 -25.91 -25.66 4.90
C THR A 40 -24.81 -25.44 3.87
N VAL A 41 -24.73 -26.25 2.82
CA VAL A 41 -23.74 -26.05 1.76
C VAL A 41 -24.00 -24.74 1.01
N ALA A 42 -25.26 -24.42 0.73
CA ALA A 42 -25.63 -23.19 0.05
C ALA A 42 -25.20 -21.95 0.82
N GLU A 43 -25.46 -21.94 2.13
CA GLU A 43 -25.11 -20.86 3.05
C GLU A 43 -23.59 -20.71 3.21
N VAL A 44 -22.87 -21.82 3.45
CA VAL A 44 -21.41 -21.78 3.59
C VAL A 44 -20.74 -21.29 2.30
N ALA A 45 -21.23 -21.71 1.13
CA ALA A 45 -20.71 -21.26 -0.15
C ALA A 45 -20.97 -19.76 -0.41
N ALA A 46 -22.14 -19.25 -0.05
CA ALA A 46 -22.46 -17.82 -0.14
C ALA A 46 -21.54 -17.00 0.79
N ASN A 47 -21.45 -17.39 2.06
CA ASN A 47 -20.63 -16.71 3.07
C ASN A 47 -19.14 -16.69 2.67
N ALA A 48 -18.63 -17.80 2.12
CA ALA A 48 -17.26 -17.85 1.64
C ALA A 48 -17.01 -16.90 0.46
N ALA A 49 -17.98 -16.77 -0.46
CA ALA A 49 -17.88 -15.84 -1.57
C ALA A 49 -17.85 -14.37 -1.09
N GLU A 50 -18.74 -14.01 -0.16
CA GLU A 50 -18.81 -12.66 0.42
C GLU A 50 -17.55 -12.30 1.21
N LEU A 51 -16.99 -13.25 1.98
CA LEU A 51 -15.77 -13.04 2.73
C LEU A 51 -14.58 -12.71 1.80
N ILE A 52 -14.44 -13.45 0.69
CA ILE A 52 -13.36 -13.20 -0.28
C ILE A 52 -13.53 -11.84 -0.96
N GLU A 53 -14.76 -11.43 -1.28
CA GLU A 53 -15.05 -10.10 -1.82
C GLU A 53 -14.70 -8.99 -0.81
N SER A 54 -15.06 -9.17 0.47
CA SER A 54 -14.72 -8.25 1.55
C SER A 54 -13.21 -8.10 1.75
N MET A 55 -12.48 -9.22 1.85
CA MET A 55 -11.02 -9.22 1.97
C MET A 55 -10.35 -8.52 0.79
N ASN A 56 -10.87 -8.72 -0.44
CA ASN A 56 -10.35 -8.05 -1.61
C ASN A 56 -10.54 -6.53 -1.59
N ASN A 57 -11.65 -6.05 -1.04
CA ASN A 57 -11.90 -4.61 -0.84
C ASN A 57 -10.98 -4.03 0.24
N GLU A 58 -10.77 -4.76 1.33
CA GLU A 58 -9.85 -4.35 2.40
C GLU A 58 -8.41 -4.25 1.88
N ILE A 59 -7.92 -5.27 1.15
CA ILE A 59 -6.59 -5.24 0.53
C ILE A 59 -6.47 -4.07 -0.46
N SER A 60 -7.52 -3.79 -1.24
CA SER A 60 -7.50 -2.67 -2.18
C SER A 60 -7.42 -1.32 -1.45
N THR A 61 -8.14 -1.18 -0.34
CA THR A 61 -8.08 0.00 0.54
C THR A 61 -6.67 0.15 1.14
N LEU A 62 -6.10 -0.92 1.68
CA LEU A 62 -4.75 -0.91 2.23
C LEU A 62 -3.69 -0.55 1.18
N LYS A 63 -3.84 -1.05 -0.06
CA LYS A 63 -2.96 -0.66 -1.18
C LYS A 63 -3.09 0.82 -1.52
N ALA A 64 -4.30 1.37 -1.54
CA ALA A 64 -4.52 2.79 -1.79
C ALA A 64 -3.94 3.65 -0.66
N GLN A 65 -4.12 3.24 0.59
CA GLN A 65 -3.50 3.88 1.76
C GLN A 65 -1.98 3.81 1.67
N LEU A 66 -1.40 2.66 1.31
CA LEU A 66 0.04 2.50 1.14
C LEU A 66 0.59 3.37 0.01
N ALA A 67 -0.11 3.47 -1.12
CA ALA A 67 0.25 4.37 -2.21
C ALA A 67 0.17 5.85 -1.79
N GLY A 68 -0.82 6.21 -0.96
CA GLY A 68 -0.97 7.54 -0.39
C GLY A 68 0.00 7.85 0.77
N ALA A 69 0.57 6.83 1.41
CA ALA A 69 1.46 6.96 2.56
C ALA A 69 2.92 7.31 2.21
N GLY A 70 3.23 7.54 0.93
CA GLY A 70 4.48 8.20 0.53
C GLY A 70 5.31 7.41 -0.48
N THR A 71 5.03 7.62 -1.75
CA THR A 71 5.99 7.37 -2.84
C THR A 71 6.82 8.62 -3.12
N ALA A 72 7.61 9.05 -2.14
CA ALA A 72 8.81 9.81 -2.40
C ALA A 72 10.00 8.99 -1.88
N LEU A 73 10.56 8.16 -2.75
CA LEU A 73 11.89 7.55 -2.57
C LEU A 73 12.85 8.30 -3.51
N PRO A 74 14.11 8.59 -3.13
CA PRO A 74 14.65 8.82 -1.80
C PRO A 74 14.91 10.31 -1.57
N THR A 75 14.90 10.72 -0.31
CA THR A 75 15.32 12.04 0.13
C THR A 75 16.81 12.30 -0.20
N ALA A 76 17.58 11.23 -0.43
CA ALA A 76 19.00 11.31 -0.79
C ALA A 76 19.23 12.04 -2.12
N GLY A 77 20.18 12.98 -2.13
CA GLY A 77 20.46 13.86 -3.27
C GLY A 77 19.65 15.16 -3.27
N GLN A 78 18.58 15.27 -2.47
CA GLN A 78 17.80 16.51 -2.39
C GLN A 78 18.55 17.59 -1.63
N ARG A 79 18.49 18.80 -2.16
CA ARG A 79 18.98 20.00 -1.49
C ARG A 79 17.98 20.47 -0.44
N VAL A 80 18.52 20.84 0.70
CA VAL A 80 17.77 21.32 1.86
C VAL A 80 18.52 22.44 2.56
N VAL A 81 17.79 23.24 3.32
CA VAL A 81 18.35 24.20 4.28
C VAL A 81 17.89 23.85 5.68
N ILE A 82 18.71 24.24 6.67
CA ILE A 82 18.35 24.06 8.09
C ILE A 82 17.58 25.29 8.55
N VAL A 83 16.48 25.09 9.27
CA VAL A 83 15.72 26.19 9.91
C VAL A 83 16.65 27.01 10.82
N GLY A 84 16.73 28.32 10.55
CA GLY A 84 17.62 29.25 11.24
C GLY A 84 19.03 29.38 10.63
N ASN A 85 19.34 28.62 9.57
CA ASN A 85 20.57 28.75 8.79
C ASN A 85 20.26 28.53 7.30
N SER A 86 19.50 29.48 6.72
CA SER A 86 19.08 29.43 5.31
C SER A 86 20.17 29.84 4.32
N SER A 87 21.31 30.35 4.80
CA SER A 87 22.44 30.76 3.96
C SER A 87 23.30 29.59 3.46
N GLN A 88 23.13 28.39 4.04
CA GLN A 88 23.88 27.20 3.67
C GLN A 88 22.92 26.09 3.21
N GLU A 89 23.13 25.60 1.99
CA GLU A 89 22.44 24.42 1.48
C GLU A 89 23.19 23.14 1.87
N PHE A 90 22.43 22.07 2.04
CA PHE A 90 22.90 20.74 2.33
C PHE A 90 22.27 19.74 1.38
N ILE A 91 22.98 18.66 1.07
CA ILE A 91 22.44 17.51 0.37
C ILE A 91 22.14 16.43 1.40
N ILE A 92 20.97 15.82 1.32
CA ILE A 92 20.65 14.64 2.12
C ILE A 92 21.41 13.44 1.55
N LEU A 93 22.15 12.75 2.41
CA LEU A 93 22.85 11.50 2.08
C LEU A 93 21.98 10.29 2.37
N SER A 94 21.21 10.33 3.46
CA SER A 94 20.32 9.24 3.87
C SER A 94 19.25 9.73 4.83
N GLU A 95 18.12 9.04 4.84
CA GLU A 95 17.09 9.19 5.87
C GLU A 95 17.37 8.23 7.02
N ILE A 96 17.24 8.73 8.25
CA ILE A 96 17.33 7.93 9.48
C ILE A 96 16.02 8.07 10.28
N ALA A 97 15.84 7.22 11.28
CA ALA A 97 14.58 7.08 12.03
C ALA A 97 13.96 8.42 12.50
N ASN A 98 14.79 9.38 12.97
CA ASN A 98 14.33 10.67 13.49
C ASN A 98 14.97 11.89 12.81
N GLY A 99 15.55 11.73 11.62
CA GLY A 99 16.29 12.80 10.98
C GLY A 99 16.83 12.46 9.60
N TYR A 100 17.71 13.32 9.12
CA TYR A 100 18.44 13.15 7.87
C TYR A 100 19.93 13.24 8.16
N LEU A 101 20.70 12.35 7.54
CA LEU A 101 22.14 12.49 7.41
C LEU A 101 22.39 13.42 6.22
N ILE A 102 23.08 14.54 6.44
CA ILE A 102 23.26 15.60 5.44
C ILE A 102 24.72 16.02 5.34
N THR A 103 25.12 16.61 4.21
CA THR A 103 26.43 17.23 4.01
C THR A 103 26.30 18.57 3.27
N PRO A 104 27.17 19.56 3.51
CA PRO A 104 27.11 20.85 2.81
C PRO A 104 27.18 20.71 1.28
N SER A 105 26.37 21.50 0.59
CA SER A 105 26.43 21.71 -0.86
C SER A 105 27.13 23.04 -1.18
N PRO A 106 28.02 23.11 -2.18
CA PRO A 106 28.49 22.00 -3.02
C PRO A 106 29.49 21.10 -2.29
N THR A 107 29.53 19.82 -2.66
CA THR A 107 30.48 18.83 -2.15
C THR A 107 31.48 18.44 -3.23
N ASP A 108 32.75 18.26 -2.87
CA ASP A 108 33.78 17.71 -3.77
C ASP A 108 33.79 16.19 -3.68
N GLU A 109 33.29 15.51 -4.71
CA GLU A 109 33.17 14.05 -4.76
C GLU A 109 34.52 13.32 -4.75
N ASN A 110 35.62 14.02 -5.04
CA ASN A 110 36.96 13.44 -5.04
C ASN A 110 37.63 13.49 -3.66
N LYS A 111 36.94 14.05 -2.66
CA LYS A 111 37.45 14.16 -1.30
C LYS A 111 36.53 13.43 -0.32
N PRO A 112 37.08 12.91 0.78
CA PRO A 112 36.26 12.43 1.88
C PRO A 112 35.28 13.51 2.35
N LEU A 113 34.09 13.10 2.77
CA LEU A 113 33.09 14.02 3.34
C LEU A 113 33.54 14.45 4.74
N GLU A 114 33.91 15.72 4.89
CA GLU A 114 34.48 16.24 6.16
C GLU A 114 33.43 16.90 7.08
N ASP A 115 32.18 17.08 6.63
CA ASP A 115 31.13 17.75 7.42
C ASP A 115 29.76 17.06 7.27
N VAL A 116 29.68 15.80 7.71
CA VAL A 116 28.44 15.03 7.70
C VAL A 116 27.70 15.22 9.03
N ARG A 117 26.41 15.58 8.97
CA ARG A 117 25.60 15.91 10.16
C ARG A 117 24.29 15.15 10.16
N ILE A 118 23.79 14.87 11.36
CA ILE A 118 22.41 14.39 11.55
C ILE A 118 21.55 15.57 11.98
N VAL A 119 20.45 15.82 11.26
CA VAL A 119 19.50 16.89 11.58
C VAL A 119 18.09 16.32 11.71
N ALA A 120 17.37 16.74 12.74
CA ALA A 120 15.98 16.32 12.97
C ALA A 120 15.07 16.78 11.83
N ARG A 121 14.07 15.97 11.48
CA ARG A 121 13.18 16.21 10.32
C ARG A 121 12.47 17.56 10.37
N ASN A 122 12.06 17.98 11.57
CA ASN A 122 11.37 19.27 11.78
C ASN A 122 12.28 20.50 11.66
N ARG A 123 13.59 20.32 11.46
CA ARG A 123 14.55 21.40 11.28
C ARG A 123 15.05 21.52 9.85
N VAL A 124 14.50 20.76 8.92
CA VAL A 124 14.94 20.71 7.52
C VAL A 124 13.83 21.22 6.62
N VAL A 125 14.18 22.12 5.70
CA VAL A 125 13.28 22.65 4.67
C VAL A 125 13.86 22.30 3.31
N PHE A 126 13.04 21.70 2.44
CA PHE A 126 13.44 21.36 1.08
C PHE A 126 13.56 22.62 0.22
N THR A 127 14.68 22.75 -0.49
CA THR A 127 14.83 23.78 -1.52
C THR A 127 14.23 23.22 -2.81
N ASP A 128 13.20 23.87 -3.34
CA ASP A 128 12.45 23.44 -4.52
C ASP A 128 13.38 23.09 -5.71
N PRO A 129 13.29 21.88 -6.29
CA PRO A 129 14.10 21.48 -7.45
C PRO A 129 13.73 22.22 -8.75
N ALA A 130 12.62 22.99 -8.80
CA ALA A 130 12.23 23.73 -10.00
C ALA A 130 13.08 24.98 -10.28
N ALA A 131 13.86 25.48 -9.32
CA ALA A 131 14.60 26.75 -9.46
C ALA A 131 16.10 26.59 -9.76
N SER A 132 16.66 25.38 -9.72
CA SER A 132 18.10 25.17 -9.85
C SER A 132 18.43 23.81 -10.48
N SER A 133 18.03 23.64 -11.75
CA SER A 133 18.73 22.71 -12.65
C SER A 133 19.83 23.48 -13.42
N PRO A 134 21.10 23.39 -12.99
CA PRO A 134 22.23 23.77 -13.84
C PRO A 134 22.66 22.62 -14.80
N PHE A 135 21.91 21.50 -14.85
CA PHE A 135 22.25 20.33 -15.67
C PHE A 135 21.41 20.19 -16.95
N ASN A 136 20.68 21.23 -17.35
CA ASN A 136 20.14 21.35 -18.71
C ASN A 136 20.80 22.55 -19.42
N ALA A 137 22.03 22.34 -19.90
CA ALA A 137 22.65 23.08 -21.01
C ALA A 137 23.72 22.19 -21.66
#